data_AF-N0B1Z5-F1
#
_entry.id   AF-N0B1Z5-F1
#
_cell.length_a   1.000
_cell.length_b   1.000
_cell.length_c   1.000
_cell.angle_alpha   90.00
_cell.angle_beta   90.00
_cell.angle_gamma   90.00
#
_symmetry.space_group_name_H-M   'P 1'
#
loop_
_entity.id
_entity.type
_entity.pdbx_description
1 polymer ?
#
loop_
_entity_poly.entity_id
_entity_poly.type
_entity_poly.pdbx_seq_one_letter_code
_entity_poly.pdbx_strand_id
1 'polypeptide(L)'
;MKQKNVVQINEVKEERFFQQKHELVLKIRSFIESKLSFNRYAQLQAEFSQRSEHTVPPDFEDGFFQFWLFFCHRYESGLRGIEWFFQSQEARLSPDEKTMAKRWTGLSLKLVEAVQKGDDYVVFEDVLTKDKFTVNDTSENIPEFLPWYSTIGLLEEFGDKYYFNGVRIFKGPTNLYQAVNRVQNLVETEKLSNEQILFDFYPEILSSFLTEQIGLVKEESKNREIPEYILEYEVLNESLLESFLLVERGFILDKDEAGKKIISWVGNWKQYRDNELEGEVLLAEVFGVISIEKDKLIFTSFDQQKTEELKSILKNVSLIVQFVSEKIKTITLPFNAIIKNSFAQMSKEVPPYFALYAQADLLSEIDITIPKYNHKSIRQLVESNQVVWADTWLKQNEYNLYQQVKQQFKKVEVTADFNTVRKLLKLPLSAFVKGGAERHTSVEQIGNPYSQNVIDKEDIPFYEDLGFTPSSIDNFYAKDLVAFFKEKTFGKGEGTVRKYRSSVYLIKEQFESQSLESWNECDESFWTKMIVEDLLEIEVVSNSFRKDFFSTIKALTKWIDSNKNMSISKSALKVINDTEDWLASGKLFQKA
;
A
#
# COMPACT_ATOMS: atom_id res chain seq x y z
N MET A 1 34.88 29.24 5.51
CA MET A 1 35.01 30.25 4.44
C MET A 1 35.35 29.66 3.07
N LYS A 2 36.23 28.65 2.93
CA LYS A 2 36.59 28.09 1.61
C LYS A 2 35.45 27.33 0.88
N GLN A 3 34.61 26.55 1.59
CA GLN A 3 33.50 25.82 0.95
C GLN A 3 32.40 26.73 0.40
N LYS A 4 31.98 27.76 1.16
CA LYS A 4 30.95 28.71 0.69
C LYS A 4 31.38 29.48 -0.57
N ASN A 5 32.66 29.87 -0.66
CA ASN A 5 33.18 30.53 -1.86
C ASN A 5 33.27 29.58 -3.08
N VAL A 6 33.54 28.29 -2.88
CA VAL A 6 33.55 27.28 -3.97
C VAL A 6 32.14 26.99 -4.48
N VAL A 7 31.16 26.90 -3.58
CA VAL A 7 29.74 26.73 -3.94
C VAL A 7 29.24 27.90 -4.79
N GLN A 8 29.50 29.15 -4.36
CA GLN A 8 29.13 30.34 -5.13
C GLN A 8 29.80 30.42 -6.52
N ILE A 9 31.04 29.96 -6.65
CA ILE A 9 31.74 29.93 -7.94
C ILE A 9 31.12 28.91 -8.90
N ASN A 10 30.66 27.76 -8.40
CA ASN A 10 30.03 26.72 -9.22
C ASN A 10 28.63 27.15 -9.69
N GLU A 11 27.83 27.76 -8.82
CA GLU A 11 26.51 28.32 -9.17
C GLU A 11 26.63 29.36 -10.30
N VAL A 12 27.60 30.29 -10.20
CA VAL A 12 27.83 31.32 -11.23
C VAL A 12 28.28 30.71 -12.57
N LYS A 13 29.08 29.64 -12.55
CA LYS A 13 29.49 28.93 -13.77
C LYS A 13 28.31 28.23 -14.44
N GLU A 14 27.43 27.65 -13.64
CA GLU A 14 26.22 26.96 -14.11
C GLU A 14 25.21 27.95 -14.69
N GLU A 15 24.98 29.09 -14.04
CA GLU A 15 24.13 30.16 -14.57
C GLU A 15 24.65 30.66 -15.92
N ARG A 16 25.96 30.93 -16.02
CA ARG A 16 26.59 31.32 -17.29
C ARG A 16 26.46 30.25 -18.36
N PHE A 17 26.58 28.97 -17.98
CA PHE A 17 26.37 27.86 -18.91
C PHE A 17 24.94 27.87 -19.47
N PHE A 18 23.91 28.02 -18.63
CA PHE A 18 22.52 28.12 -19.10
C PHE A 18 22.26 29.35 -19.98
N GLN A 19 22.85 30.50 -19.64
CA GLN A 19 22.77 31.70 -20.48
C GLN A 19 23.36 31.46 -21.87
N GLN A 20 24.56 30.85 -21.94
CA GLN A 20 25.20 30.50 -23.21
C GLN A 20 24.37 29.52 -24.04
N LYS A 21 23.74 28.51 -23.39
CA LYS A 21 22.83 27.58 -24.08
C LYS A 21 21.64 28.33 -24.69
N HIS A 22 21.04 29.23 -23.92
CA HIS A 22 19.89 30.01 -24.38
C HIS A 22 20.25 30.91 -25.59
N GLU A 23 21.37 31.63 -25.52
CA GLU A 23 21.85 32.47 -26.62
C GLU A 23 22.12 31.65 -27.89
N LEU A 24 22.75 30.48 -27.75
CA LEU A 24 23.02 29.60 -28.89
C LEU A 24 21.74 29.06 -29.52
N VAL A 25 20.75 28.67 -28.71
CA VAL A 25 19.41 28.26 -29.19
C VAL A 25 18.74 29.38 -29.98
N LEU A 26 18.79 30.63 -29.51
CA LEU A 26 18.23 31.78 -30.24
C LEU A 26 18.93 32.00 -31.59
N LYS A 27 20.25 31.81 -31.65
CA LYS A 27 21.01 31.90 -32.91
C LYS A 27 20.65 30.78 -33.89
N ILE A 28 20.51 29.55 -33.41
CA ILE A 28 20.07 28.40 -34.24
C ILE A 28 18.66 28.65 -34.78
N ARG A 29 17.75 29.09 -33.90
CA ARG A 29 16.38 29.44 -34.28
C ARG A 29 16.35 30.49 -35.37
N SER A 30 17.03 31.62 -35.16
CA SER A 30 17.10 32.71 -36.13
C SER A 30 17.71 32.25 -37.46
N PHE A 31 18.73 31.40 -37.42
CA PHE A 31 19.30 30.82 -38.63
C PHE A 31 18.28 29.96 -39.39
N ILE A 32 17.60 29.01 -38.73
CA ILE A 32 16.63 28.12 -39.37
C ILE A 32 15.44 28.91 -39.93
N GLU A 33 14.89 29.85 -39.15
CA GLU A 33 13.81 30.73 -39.60
C GLU A 33 14.23 31.59 -40.81
N SER A 34 15.50 32.02 -40.89
CA SER A 34 16.01 32.77 -42.05
C SER A 34 16.17 31.92 -43.32
N LYS A 35 16.21 30.59 -43.17
CA LYS A 35 16.44 29.65 -44.27
C LYS A 35 15.16 28.99 -44.77
N LEU A 36 14.12 28.95 -43.95
CA LEU A 36 12.83 28.38 -44.29
C LEU A 36 11.85 29.47 -44.74
N SER A 37 11.13 29.22 -45.84
CA SER A 37 9.96 30.03 -46.14
C SER A 37 8.84 29.74 -45.14
N PHE A 38 7.94 30.70 -44.93
CA PHE A 38 6.78 30.52 -44.05
C PHE A 38 5.98 29.26 -44.41
N ASN A 39 5.74 29.01 -45.70
CA ASN A 39 5.02 27.83 -46.17
C ASN A 39 5.75 26.52 -45.81
N ARG A 40 7.09 26.49 -45.94
CA ARG A 40 7.86 25.29 -45.58
C ARG A 40 7.86 25.06 -44.08
N TYR A 41 7.97 26.11 -43.29
CA TYR A 41 7.88 26.03 -41.83
C TYR A 41 6.52 25.47 -41.38
N ALA A 42 5.42 25.99 -41.93
CA ALA A 42 4.07 25.50 -41.63
C ALA A 42 3.86 24.04 -42.05
N GLN A 43 4.42 23.62 -43.19
CA GLN A 43 4.39 22.22 -43.62
C GLN A 43 5.15 21.30 -42.65
N LEU A 44 6.32 21.72 -42.19
CA LEU A 44 7.10 20.95 -41.22
C LEU A 44 6.39 20.86 -39.87
N GLN A 45 5.71 21.93 -39.45
CA GLN A 45 4.89 21.90 -38.23
C GLN A 45 3.74 20.91 -38.37
N ALA A 46 2.99 20.95 -39.48
CA ALA A 46 1.93 19.99 -39.76
C ALA A 46 2.46 18.54 -39.84
N GLU A 47 3.64 18.33 -40.46
CA GLU A 47 4.30 17.03 -40.51
C GLU A 47 4.64 16.53 -39.09
N PHE A 48 5.23 17.38 -38.25
CA PHE A 48 5.56 17.03 -36.87
C PHE A 48 4.31 16.65 -36.07
N SER A 49 3.25 17.48 -36.12
CA SER A 49 2.01 17.21 -35.40
C SER A 49 1.35 15.91 -35.90
N GLN A 50 1.36 15.66 -37.21
CA GLN A 50 0.84 14.42 -37.80
C GLN A 50 1.64 13.18 -37.34
N ARG A 51 2.97 13.24 -37.42
CA ARG A 51 3.85 12.11 -37.07
C ARG A 51 3.91 11.85 -35.57
N SER A 52 3.69 12.88 -34.75
CA SER A 52 3.49 12.74 -33.30
C SER A 52 2.04 12.41 -32.91
N GLU A 53 1.16 12.16 -33.89
CA GLU A 53 -0.25 11.83 -33.69
C GLU A 53 -1.01 12.85 -32.79
N HIS A 54 -0.57 14.12 -32.80
CA HIS A 54 -1.11 15.18 -31.96
C HIS A 54 -1.10 14.87 -30.45
N THR A 55 -0.19 14.00 -29.99
CA THR A 55 -0.08 13.60 -28.57
C THR A 55 0.69 14.59 -27.71
N VAL A 56 1.47 15.49 -28.32
CA VAL A 56 2.21 16.53 -27.61
C VAL A 56 1.24 17.55 -27.05
N PRO A 57 1.26 17.86 -25.73
CA PRO A 57 0.33 18.84 -25.18
C PRO A 57 0.57 20.23 -25.80
N PRO A 58 -0.48 21.04 -26.04
CA PRO A 58 -0.37 22.33 -26.74
C PRO A 58 0.67 23.28 -26.12
N ASP A 59 0.77 23.31 -24.79
CA ASP A 59 1.72 24.18 -24.06
C ASP A 59 3.19 23.82 -24.31
N PHE A 60 3.46 22.62 -24.83
CA PHE A 60 4.81 22.13 -25.11
C PHE A 60 5.09 21.90 -26.61
N GLU A 61 4.06 21.95 -27.47
CA GLU A 61 4.16 21.57 -28.89
C GLU A 61 5.23 22.39 -29.64
N ASP A 62 5.21 23.71 -29.49
CA ASP A 62 6.20 24.59 -30.13
C ASP A 62 7.64 24.25 -29.70
N GLY A 63 7.85 23.94 -28.42
CA GLY A 63 9.16 23.58 -27.89
C GLY A 63 9.69 22.28 -28.47
N PHE A 64 8.85 21.24 -28.53
CA PHE A 64 9.20 19.94 -29.12
C PHE A 64 9.37 20.01 -30.64
N PHE A 65 8.55 20.81 -31.32
CA PHE A 65 8.69 21.04 -32.75
C PHE A 65 10.03 21.73 -33.07
N GLN A 66 10.39 22.79 -32.34
CA GLN A 66 11.68 23.47 -32.50
C GLN A 66 12.86 22.53 -32.20
N PHE A 67 12.75 21.73 -31.14
CA PHE A 67 13.75 20.72 -30.82
C PHE A 67 13.94 19.71 -31.96
N TRP A 68 12.84 19.23 -32.55
CA TRP A 68 12.88 18.33 -33.71
C TRP A 68 13.59 18.99 -34.90
N LEU A 69 13.27 20.25 -35.23
CA LEU A 69 13.95 20.99 -36.30
C LEU A 69 15.46 21.13 -36.05
N PHE A 70 15.85 21.38 -34.80
CA PHE A 70 17.24 21.67 -34.45
C PHE A 70 18.10 20.42 -34.43
N PHE A 71 17.59 19.34 -33.85
CA PHE A 71 18.40 18.19 -33.48
C PHE A 71 18.05 16.88 -34.20
N CYS A 72 16.93 16.80 -34.91
CA CYS A 72 16.46 15.55 -35.50
C CYS A 72 16.21 15.66 -37.01
N HIS A 73 15.47 16.67 -37.45
CA HIS A 73 15.11 16.85 -38.85
C HIS A 73 16.34 17.02 -39.74
N ARG A 74 16.43 16.21 -40.79
CA ARG A 74 17.44 16.33 -41.84
C ARG A 74 16.93 17.20 -42.97
N TYR A 75 17.66 18.26 -43.26
CA TYR A 75 17.38 19.16 -44.38
C TYR A 75 17.88 18.57 -45.71
N GLU A 76 17.64 19.25 -46.84
CA GLU A 76 18.04 18.80 -48.18
C GLU A 76 19.55 18.48 -48.32
N SER A 77 20.39 19.10 -47.48
CA SER A 77 21.82 18.81 -47.39
C SER A 77 22.17 17.47 -46.71
N GLY A 78 21.17 16.76 -46.17
CA GLY A 78 21.33 15.56 -45.33
C GLY A 78 21.73 15.86 -43.88
N LEU A 79 22.01 17.12 -43.55
CA LEU A 79 22.44 17.57 -42.23
C LEU A 79 21.24 17.87 -41.32
N ARG A 80 21.42 17.62 -40.02
CA ARG A 80 20.51 18.07 -38.97
C ARG A 80 20.64 19.59 -38.78
N GLY A 81 19.63 20.23 -38.20
CA GLY A 81 19.62 21.69 -38.00
C GLY A 81 20.88 22.25 -37.34
N ILE A 82 21.33 21.62 -36.26
CA ILE A 82 22.55 21.99 -35.53
C ILE A 82 23.83 21.81 -36.36
N GLU A 83 23.91 20.74 -37.16
CA GLU A 83 25.05 20.47 -38.05
C GLU A 83 25.12 21.50 -39.17
N TRP A 84 23.97 21.81 -39.77
CA TRP A 84 23.86 22.82 -40.82
C TRP A 84 24.19 24.22 -40.30
N PHE A 85 23.67 24.56 -39.12
CA PHE A 85 23.99 25.81 -38.43
C PHE A 85 25.49 25.92 -38.17
N PHE A 86 26.11 24.89 -37.58
CA PHE A 86 27.52 24.90 -37.24
C PHE A 86 28.38 25.11 -38.50
N GLN A 87 28.16 24.33 -39.56
CA GLN A 87 28.90 24.47 -40.82
C GLN A 87 28.72 25.86 -41.47
N SER A 88 27.55 26.47 -41.34
CA SER A 88 27.24 27.74 -41.99
C SER A 88 27.65 28.98 -41.19
N GLN A 89 27.69 28.89 -39.86
CA GLN A 89 27.88 30.04 -38.97
C GLN A 89 29.18 29.95 -38.14
N GLU A 90 29.99 28.88 -38.26
CA GLU A 90 31.20 28.64 -37.44
C GLU A 90 32.08 29.88 -37.27
N ALA A 91 32.34 30.62 -38.35
CA ALA A 91 33.23 31.79 -38.34
C ALA A 91 32.64 33.02 -37.61
N ARG A 92 31.34 33.01 -37.30
CA ARG A 92 30.61 34.10 -36.64
C ARG A 92 30.30 33.80 -35.17
N LEU A 93 30.63 32.60 -34.70
CA LEU A 93 30.45 32.19 -33.31
C LEU A 93 31.64 32.65 -32.47
N SER A 94 31.38 32.99 -31.20
CA SER A 94 32.46 33.14 -30.22
C SER A 94 33.16 31.79 -29.97
N PRO A 95 34.38 31.77 -29.39
CA PRO A 95 35.08 30.52 -29.09
C PRO A 95 34.27 29.55 -28.21
N ASP A 96 33.56 30.08 -27.20
CA ASP A 96 32.70 29.29 -26.30
C ASP A 96 31.50 28.70 -27.06
N GLU A 97 30.81 29.52 -27.86
CA GLU A 97 29.67 29.10 -28.69
C GLU A 97 30.07 28.07 -29.73
N LYS A 98 31.24 28.25 -30.35
CA LYS A 98 31.79 27.32 -31.33
C LYS A 98 32.05 25.95 -30.70
N THR A 99 32.61 25.94 -29.49
CA THR A 99 32.87 24.70 -28.74
C THR A 99 31.56 24.00 -28.37
N MET A 100 30.57 24.76 -27.85
CA MET A 100 29.25 24.23 -27.50
C MET A 100 28.50 23.70 -28.72
N ALA A 101 28.43 24.46 -29.82
CA ALA A 101 27.78 24.04 -31.05
C ALA A 101 28.40 22.78 -31.64
N LYS A 102 29.74 22.69 -31.66
CA LYS A 102 30.45 21.48 -32.10
C LYS A 102 30.11 20.28 -31.22
N ARG A 103 30.05 20.44 -29.89
CA ARG A 103 29.62 19.39 -28.98
C ARG A 103 28.19 18.95 -29.28
N TRP A 104 27.28 19.90 -29.54
CA TRP A 104 25.88 19.61 -29.86
C TRP A 104 25.70 18.82 -31.15
N THR A 105 26.58 18.99 -32.15
CA THR A 105 26.55 18.13 -33.35
C THR A 105 26.88 16.66 -33.05
N GLY A 106 27.57 16.37 -31.94
CA GLY A 106 27.93 15.01 -31.55
C GLY A 106 26.97 14.37 -30.54
N LEU A 107 25.91 15.07 -30.12
CA LEU A 107 24.95 14.51 -29.17
C LEU A 107 24.03 13.49 -29.86
N SER A 108 23.77 12.40 -29.14
CA SER A 108 22.81 11.35 -29.52
C SER A 108 21.59 11.37 -28.61
N LEU A 109 20.42 11.06 -29.17
CA LEU A 109 19.20 10.88 -28.39
C LEU A 109 19.30 9.64 -27.51
N LYS A 110 18.74 9.74 -26.31
CA LYS A 110 18.76 8.69 -25.29
C LYS A 110 17.36 8.48 -24.73
N LEU A 111 16.99 7.22 -24.50
CA LEU A 111 15.81 6.83 -23.74
C LEU A 111 16.29 6.52 -22.33
N VAL A 112 16.11 7.44 -21.40
CA VAL A 112 16.71 7.31 -20.07
C VAL A 112 15.68 7.13 -18.98
N GLU A 113 16.00 6.28 -18.01
CA GLU A 113 15.25 6.07 -16.77
C GLU A 113 16.12 6.47 -15.59
N ALA A 114 15.56 7.15 -14.59
CA ALA A 114 16.28 7.35 -13.33
C ALA A 114 16.41 6.02 -12.58
N VAL A 115 17.63 5.70 -12.16
CA VAL A 115 17.94 4.45 -11.46
C VAL A 115 18.52 4.66 -10.06
N GLN A 116 18.90 5.89 -9.72
CA GLN A 116 19.43 6.25 -8.41
C GLN A 116 19.28 7.75 -8.16
N LYS A 117 19.08 8.13 -6.89
CA LYS A 117 19.14 9.51 -6.42
C LYS A 117 20.32 9.70 -5.45
N GLY A 118 21.09 10.77 -5.64
CA GLY A 118 22.05 11.30 -4.67
C GLY A 118 21.54 12.61 -4.05
N ASP A 119 22.42 13.30 -3.31
CA ASP A 119 22.04 14.55 -2.63
C ASP A 119 21.80 15.72 -3.60
N ASP A 120 22.64 15.83 -4.63
CA ASP A 120 22.64 16.91 -5.63
C ASP A 120 22.72 16.37 -7.08
N TYR A 121 22.37 15.10 -7.28
CA TYR A 121 22.35 14.46 -8.59
C TYR A 121 21.33 13.33 -8.67
N VAL A 122 20.96 12.98 -9.91
CA VAL A 122 20.19 11.78 -10.24
C VAL A 122 20.95 11.00 -11.31
N VAL A 123 21.09 9.68 -11.12
CA VAL A 123 21.70 8.81 -12.13
C VAL A 123 20.61 8.34 -13.07
N PHE A 124 20.81 8.62 -14.35
CA PHE A 124 19.97 8.13 -15.43
C PHE A 124 20.69 7.01 -16.18
N GLU A 125 19.99 5.93 -16.50
CA GLU A 125 20.49 4.84 -17.35
C GLU A 125 19.79 4.91 -18.71
N ASP A 126 20.55 4.89 -19.81
CA ASP A 126 20.00 4.67 -21.14
C ASP A 126 19.58 3.20 -21.27
N VAL A 127 18.29 2.96 -21.44
CA VAL A 127 17.74 1.60 -21.42
C VAL A 127 18.20 0.76 -22.60
N LEU A 128 18.62 1.38 -23.71
CA LEU A 128 19.10 0.70 -24.91
C LEU A 128 20.58 0.30 -24.81
N THR A 129 21.43 1.19 -24.29
CA THR A 129 22.89 0.97 -24.25
C THR A 129 23.42 0.54 -22.88
N LYS A 130 22.65 0.78 -21.81
CA LYS A 130 23.02 0.61 -20.39
C LYS A 130 24.07 1.60 -19.88
N ASP A 131 24.39 2.64 -20.67
CA ASP A 131 25.23 3.75 -20.23
C ASP A 131 24.54 4.53 -19.09
N LYS A 132 25.33 4.95 -18.10
CA LYS A 132 24.86 5.71 -16.94
C LYS A 132 25.38 7.14 -16.96
N PHE A 133 24.51 8.08 -16.61
CA PHE A 133 24.76 9.51 -16.65
C PHE A 133 24.42 10.14 -15.30
N THR A 134 25.41 10.75 -14.66
CA THR A 134 25.21 11.53 -13.42
C THR A 134 24.70 12.91 -13.79
N VAL A 135 23.39 13.13 -13.64
CA VAL A 135 22.71 14.36 -14.03
C VAL A 135 22.55 15.28 -12.82
N ASN A 136 22.86 16.58 -12.96
CA ASN A 136 22.75 17.54 -11.85
C ASN A 136 21.28 17.74 -11.43
N ASP A 137 20.98 17.66 -10.13
CA ASP A 137 19.62 17.80 -9.58
C ASP A 137 19.32 19.27 -9.21
N THR A 138 19.19 20.12 -10.23
CA THR A 138 18.78 21.53 -10.11
C THR A 138 17.40 21.74 -10.72
N SER A 139 16.61 22.69 -10.23
CA SER A 139 15.25 22.98 -10.74
C SER A 139 15.21 23.23 -12.26
N GLU A 140 16.26 23.84 -12.80
CA GLU A 140 16.44 24.16 -14.20
C GLU A 140 16.67 22.91 -15.06
N ASN A 141 17.17 21.82 -14.49
CA ASN A 141 17.53 20.57 -15.16
C ASN A 141 16.57 19.42 -14.81
N ILE A 142 16.24 19.26 -13.53
CA ILE A 142 15.28 18.31 -12.98
C ILE A 142 14.28 19.13 -12.14
N PRO A 143 13.13 19.53 -12.72
CA PRO A 143 12.16 20.37 -12.02
C PRO A 143 11.62 19.69 -10.76
N GLU A 144 11.48 18.37 -10.83
CA GLU A 144 10.91 17.58 -9.76
C GLU A 144 11.43 16.14 -9.81
N PHE A 145 11.86 15.62 -8.66
CA PHE A 145 12.24 14.23 -8.51
C PHE A 145 11.03 13.31 -8.29
N LEU A 146 11.04 12.17 -8.99
CA LEU A 146 10.15 11.01 -8.87
C LEU A 146 10.97 9.72 -9.08
N PRO A 147 10.66 8.59 -8.41
CA PRO A 147 11.39 7.34 -8.64
C PRO A 147 11.07 6.74 -10.01
N TRP A 148 12.07 6.21 -10.72
CA TRP A 148 11.92 5.59 -12.05
C TRP A 148 11.31 6.46 -13.16
N TYR A 149 11.14 7.77 -12.94
CA TYR A 149 10.77 8.68 -14.01
C TYR A 149 11.79 8.65 -15.15
N SER A 150 11.29 8.91 -16.34
CA SER A 150 12.01 8.68 -17.58
C SER A 150 11.78 9.81 -18.56
N THR A 151 12.66 9.96 -19.55
CA THR A 151 12.51 10.93 -20.62
C THR A 151 13.27 10.52 -21.89
N ILE A 152 12.97 11.20 -22.99
CA ILE A 152 13.72 11.13 -24.24
C ILE A 152 14.48 12.45 -24.37
N GLY A 153 15.80 12.41 -24.46
CA GLY A 153 16.57 13.65 -24.52
C GLY A 153 18.02 13.49 -24.95
N LEU A 154 18.67 14.64 -25.11
CA LEU A 154 20.11 14.75 -25.33
C LEU A 154 20.78 15.09 -23.99
N LEU A 155 21.87 14.42 -23.65
CA LEU A 155 22.64 14.66 -22.44
C LEU A 155 23.97 15.33 -22.77
N GLU A 156 24.15 16.54 -22.28
CA GLU A 156 25.35 17.35 -22.48
C GLU A 156 26.23 17.34 -21.24
N GLU A 157 27.49 16.97 -21.41
CA GLU A 157 28.50 17.01 -20.35
C GLU A 157 28.96 18.45 -20.09
N PHE A 158 28.97 18.85 -18.82
CA PHE A 158 29.53 20.10 -18.34
C PHE A 158 30.18 19.91 -16.97
N GLY A 159 31.50 20.10 -16.90
CA GLY A 159 32.26 19.73 -15.70
C GLY A 159 32.33 18.21 -15.56
N ASP A 160 31.89 17.69 -14.42
CA ASP A 160 31.82 16.27 -14.07
C ASP A 160 30.38 15.73 -14.06
N LYS A 161 29.41 16.54 -14.53
CA LYS A 161 27.98 16.20 -14.54
C LYS A 161 27.37 16.35 -15.94
N TYR A 162 26.19 15.79 -16.11
CA TYR A 162 25.37 15.89 -17.32
C TYR A 162 24.15 16.79 -17.10
N TYR A 163 23.74 17.42 -18.20
CA TYR A 163 22.58 18.28 -18.27
C TYR A 163 21.71 17.89 -19.46
N PHE A 164 20.39 17.88 -19.28
CA PHE A 164 19.51 17.73 -20.43
C PHE A 164 19.65 18.94 -21.36
N ASN A 165 19.78 18.67 -22.65
CA ASN A 165 19.82 19.67 -23.70
C ASN A 165 18.50 19.66 -24.48
N GLY A 166 17.81 20.80 -24.51
CA GLY A 166 16.52 20.96 -25.16
C GLY A 166 15.33 20.76 -24.21
N VAL A 167 14.16 20.55 -24.82
CA VAL A 167 12.92 20.30 -24.11
C VAL A 167 12.87 18.87 -23.58
N ARG A 168 12.14 18.68 -22.49
CA ARG A 168 11.96 17.37 -21.87
C ARG A 168 10.63 17.31 -21.15
N ILE A 169 10.05 16.13 -21.16
CA ILE A 169 8.88 15.77 -20.37
C ILE A 169 9.20 14.46 -19.65
N PHE A 170 8.92 14.43 -18.37
CA PHE A 170 9.15 13.25 -17.56
C PHE A 170 7.87 12.43 -17.45
N LYS A 171 7.96 11.12 -17.72
CA LYS A 171 6.86 10.16 -17.61
C LYS A 171 7.31 8.89 -16.88
N GLY A 172 6.37 8.03 -16.53
CA GLY A 172 6.64 6.82 -15.77
C GLY A 172 7.25 5.68 -16.60
N PRO A 173 7.65 4.57 -15.95
CA PRO A 173 8.28 3.40 -16.57
C PRO A 173 7.46 2.77 -17.72
N THR A 174 6.13 2.79 -17.63
CA THR A 174 5.27 2.22 -18.68
C THR A 174 5.39 2.99 -19.99
N ASN A 175 5.48 4.32 -19.92
CA ASN A 175 5.67 5.19 -21.08
C ASN A 175 7.03 4.92 -21.75
N LEU A 176 8.08 4.76 -20.95
CA LEU A 176 9.40 4.42 -21.47
C LEU A 176 9.39 3.06 -22.17
N TYR A 177 8.77 2.05 -21.56
CA TYR A 177 8.65 0.72 -22.14
C TYR A 177 7.93 0.75 -23.51
N GLN A 178 6.90 1.57 -23.66
CA GLN A 178 6.22 1.77 -24.95
C GLN A 178 7.15 2.39 -26.01
N ALA A 179 7.88 3.44 -25.64
CA ALA A 179 8.85 4.07 -26.53
C ALA A 179 9.97 3.09 -26.94
N VAL A 180 10.47 2.26 -26.01
CA VAL A 180 11.47 1.22 -26.31
C VAL A 180 10.93 0.19 -27.28
N ASN A 181 9.71 -0.32 -27.08
CA ASN A 181 9.10 -1.27 -28.01
C ASN A 181 8.90 -0.63 -29.39
N ARG A 182 8.52 0.66 -29.44
CA ARG A 182 8.40 1.38 -30.72
C ARG A 182 9.73 1.43 -31.45
N VAL A 183 10.82 1.74 -30.74
CA VAL A 183 12.18 1.73 -31.30
C VAL A 183 12.54 0.34 -31.80
N GLN A 184 12.35 -0.71 -31.01
CA GLN A 184 12.65 -2.09 -31.41
C GLN A 184 11.89 -2.51 -32.67
N ASN A 185 10.60 -2.22 -32.75
CA ASN A 185 9.78 -2.50 -33.93
C ASN A 185 10.27 -1.75 -35.18
N LEU A 186 10.69 -0.48 -35.02
CA LEU A 186 11.23 0.33 -36.12
C LEU A 186 12.60 -0.17 -36.57
N VAL A 187 13.48 -0.58 -35.65
CA VAL A 187 14.77 -1.21 -35.99
C VAL A 187 14.56 -2.49 -36.80
N GLU A 188 13.59 -3.32 -36.39
CA GLU A 188 13.26 -4.54 -37.11
C GLU A 188 12.69 -4.28 -38.51
N THR A 189 11.87 -3.23 -38.67
CA THR A 189 11.18 -2.90 -39.92
C THR A 189 12.09 -2.15 -40.90
N GLU A 190 12.76 -1.11 -40.44
CA GLU A 190 13.55 -0.19 -41.27
C GLU A 190 14.99 -0.64 -41.47
N LYS A 191 15.47 -1.61 -40.68
CA LYS A 191 16.85 -2.13 -40.70
C LYS A 191 17.92 -1.06 -40.47
N LEU A 192 17.58 -0.02 -39.70
CA LEU A 192 18.49 1.05 -39.29
C LEU A 192 19.03 0.80 -37.87
N SER A 193 20.14 1.46 -37.53
CA SER A 193 20.67 1.43 -36.16
C SER A 193 19.75 2.13 -35.17
N ASN A 194 19.83 1.78 -33.88
CA ASN A 194 19.08 2.45 -32.81
C ASN A 194 19.22 3.97 -32.91
N GLU A 195 20.45 4.49 -33.04
CA GLU A 195 20.72 5.92 -33.11
C GLU A 195 20.01 6.61 -34.28
N GLN A 196 20.03 6.00 -35.47
CA GLN A 196 19.32 6.53 -36.63
C GLN A 196 17.81 6.53 -36.41
N ILE A 197 17.26 5.44 -35.87
CA ILE A 197 15.84 5.36 -35.54
C ILE A 197 15.40 6.47 -34.58
N LEU A 198 16.20 6.74 -33.54
CA LEU A 198 15.88 7.78 -32.56
C LEU A 198 15.77 9.17 -33.19
N PHE A 199 16.64 9.50 -34.15
CA PHE A 199 16.59 10.80 -34.83
C PHE A 199 15.54 10.85 -35.94
N ASP A 200 15.54 9.86 -36.83
CA ASP A 200 14.71 9.89 -38.03
C ASP A 200 13.22 9.70 -37.70
N PHE A 201 12.91 8.94 -36.63
CA PHE A 201 11.54 8.65 -36.15
C PHE A 201 11.24 9.28 -34.79
N TYR A 202 11.92 10.38 -34.45
CA TYR A 202 11.70 11.07 -33.17
C TYR A 202 10.22 11.38 -32.88
N PRO A 203 9.41 11.94 -33.81
CA PRO A 203 8.01 12.24 -33.53
C PRO A 203 7.17 10.99 -33.19
N GLU A 204 7.39 9.87 -33.87
CA GLU A 204 6.66 8.62 -33.65
C GLU A 204 7.02 7.99 -32.30
N ILE A 205 8.28 8.09 -31.90
CA ILE A 205 8.77 7.58 -30.61
C ILE A 205 8.25 8.49 -29.48
N LEU A 206 8.28 9.81 -29.70
CA LEU A 206 7.70 10.79 -28.77
C LEU A 206 6.20 10.54 -28.58
N SER A 207 5.46 10.23 -29.66
CA SER A 207 4.05 9.85 -29.56
C SER A 207 3.83 8.62 -28.70
N SER A 208 4.62 7.56 -28.94
CA SER A 208 4.55 6.34 -28.14
C SER A 208 4.90 6.57 -26.67
N PHE A 209 5.80 7.52 -26.39
CA PHE A 209 6.17 7.90 -25.03
C PHE A 209 5.08 8.73 -24.34
N LEU A 210 4.43 9.64 -25.05
CA LEU A 210 3.44 10.57 -24.50
C LEU A 210 2.04 9.99 -24.39
N THR A 211 1.75 8.94 -25.16
CA THR A 211 0.48 8.23 -25.11
C THR A 211 0.34 7.57 -23.74
N GLU A 212 -0.39 8.24 -22.83
CA GLU A 212 -1.10 7.55 -21.77
C GLU A 212 -1.98 6.52 -22.45
N GLN A 213 -2.01 5.27 -22.00
CA GLN A 213 -2.75 4.21 -22.69
C GLN A 213 -4.22 4.61 -22.94
N ILE A 214 -4.49 5.21 -24.10
CA ILE A 214 -5.74 5.14 -24.86
C ILE A 214 -5.68 3.91 -25.78
N GLY A 215 -4.50 3.28 -25.90
CA GLY A 215 -4.28 1.95 -26.46
C GLY A 215 -4.56 0.85 -25.45
N LEU A 216 -5.74 0.86 -24.84
CA LEU A 216 -6.24 -0.30 -24.14
C LEU A 216 -6.77 -1.29 -25.19
N VAL A 217 -6.55 -2.58 -24.97
CA VAL A 217 -7.25 -3.64 -25.70
C VAL A 217 -8.73 -3.24 -25.79
N LYS A 218 -9.40 -3.41 -26.95
CA LYS A 218 -10.83 -3.11 -27.19
C LYS A 218 -11.80 -3.62 -26.09
N GLU A 219 -11.32 -4.42 -25.16
CA GLU A 219 -12.03 -4.90 -23.98
C GLU A 219 -12.10 -3.89 -22.83
N GLU A 220 -11.13 -2.98 -22.63
CA GLU A 220 -11.19 -2.01 -21.51
C GLU A 220 -11.99 -0.74 -21.82
N SER A 221 -12.32 -0.50 -23.09
CA SER A 221 -13.35 0.49 -23.47
C SER A 221 -14.77 0.04 -23.11
N LYS A 222 -14.94 -1.16 -22.56
CA LYS A 222 -16.21 -1.58 -21.97
C LYS A 222 -16.30 -0.98 -20.58
N ASN A 223 -17.31 -0.16 -20.35
CA ASN A 223 -17.66 0.15 -18.98
C ASN A 223 -18.33 -1.08 -18.34
N ARG A 224 -18.06 -1.29 -17.06
CA ARG A 224 -18.86 -2.18 -16.23
C ARG A 224 -19.80 -1.36 -15.37
N GLU A 225 -20.99 -1.89 -15.17
CA GLU A 225 -21.99 -1.34 -14.28
C GLU A 225 -21.90 -2.07 -12.95
N ILE A 226 -21.71 -1.32 -11.86
CA ILE A 226 -21.72 -1.86 -10.49
C ILE A 226 -22.94 -1.28 -9.76
N PRO A 227 -23.78 -2.12 -9.15
CA PRO A 227 -24.87 -1.64 -8.31
C PRO A 227 -24.36 -1.09 -6.98
N GLU A 228 -24.80 0.11 -6.64
CA GLU A 228 -24.75 0.71 -5.31
C GLU A 228 -26.13 0.56 -4.67
N TYR A 229 -26.19 -0.15 -3.55
CA TYR A 229 -27.41 -0.38 -2.78
C TYR A 229 -27.55 0.68 -1.70
N ILE A 230 -28.69 1.36 -1.67
CA ILE A 230 -29.01 2.41 -0.72
C ILE A 230 -30.27 2.03 0.03
N LEU A 231 -30.16 1.88 1.35
CA LEU A 231 -31.30 1.63 2.23
C LEU A 231 -31.63 2.88 3.04
N GLU A 232 -32.90 3.24 3.10
CA GLU A 232 -33.41 4.36 3.88
C GLU A 232 -34.30 3.85 5.01
N TYR A 233 -34.02 4.31 6.22
CA TYR A 233 -34.79 4.04 7.42
C TYR A 233 -35.17 5.35 8.13
N GLU A 234 -36.33 5.36 8.76
CA GLU A 234 -36.75 6.37 9.73
C GLU A 234 -36.26 5.95 11.12
N VAL A 235 -35.63 6.88 11.84
CA VAL A 235 -35.09 6.67 13.19
C VAL A 235 -36.16 7.07 14.20
N LEU A 236 -36.67 6.06 14.92
CA LEU A 236 -37.72 6.25 15.94
C LEU A 236 -37.11 6.61 17.30
N ASN A 237 -35.89 6.15 17.58
CA ASN A 237 -35.15 6.45 18.81
C ASN A 237 -33.64 6.48 18.55
N GLU A 238 -33.08 7.70 18.45
CA GLU A 238 -31.67 7.93 18.14
C GLU A 238 -30.73 7.37 19.22
N SER A 239 -31.04 7.55 20.51
CA SER A 239 -30.19 7.09 21.61
C SER A 239 -30.08 5.56 21.68
N LEU A 240 -31.18 4.84 21.44
CA LEU A 240 -31.17 3.38 21.39
C LEU A 240 -30.48 2.86 20.12
N LEU A 241 -30.62 3.56 18.99
CA LEU A 241 -29.93 3.24 17.75
C LEU A 241 -28.41 3.34 17.91
N GLU A 242 -27.94 4.42 18.52
CA GLU A 242 -26.51 4.61 18.80
C GLU A 242 -25.97 3.53 19.72
N SER A 243 -26.68 3.25 20.82
CA SER A 243 -26.29 2.19 21.75
C SER A 243 -26.25 0.83 21.05
N PHE A 244 -27.21 0.55 20.17
CA PHE A 244 -27.25 -0.68 19.39
C PHE A 244 -26.05 -0.79 18.43
N LEU A 245 -25.81 0.23 17.62
CA LEU A 245 -24.72 0.23 16.65
C LEU A 245 -23.34 0.18 17.32
N LEU A 246 -23.16 0.83 18.47
CA LEU A 246 -21.89 0.80 19.20
C LEU A 246 -21.62 -0.54 19.92
N VAL A 247 -22.66 -1.33 20.20
CA VAL A 247 -22.53 -2.67 20.81
C VAL A 247 -22.37 -3.75 19.76
N GLU A 248 -22.93 -3.57 18.57
CA GLU A 248 -22.85 -4.54 17.48
C GLU A 248 -21.43 -4.65 16.90
N ARG A 249 -21.00 -5.89 16.63
CA ARG A 249 -19.64 -6.16 16.15
C ARG A 249 -19.46 -5.61 14.74
N GLY A 250 -18.50 -4.71 14.60
CA GLY A 250 -18.01 -4.24 13.30
C GLY A 250 -18.50 -2.86 12.89
N PHE A 251 -19.32 -2.17 13.68
CA PHE A 251 -19.63 -0.76 13.40
C PHE A 251 -18.62 0.15 14.12
N ILE A 252 -18.05 1.10 13.39
CA ILE A 252 -17.11 2.11 13.91
C ILE A 252 -17.66 3.50 13.63
N LEU A 253 -17.69 4.35 14.65
CA LEU A 253 -18.00 5.78 14.48
C LEU A 253 -16.81 6.50 13.82
N ASP A 254 -16.99 6.96 12.60
CA ASP A 254 -15.95 7.69 11.84
C ASP A 254 -15.96 9.19 12.17
N LYS A 255 -17.17 9.78 12.20
CA LYS A 255 -17.37 11.22 12.41
C LYS A 255 -18.66 11.48 13.18
N ASP A 256 -18.60 12.46 14.07
CA ASP A 256 -19.73 13.04 14.79
C ASP A 256 -19.60 14.56 14.75
N GLU A 257 -20.24 15.19 13.74
CA GLU A 257 -20.17 16.64 13.54
C GLU A 257 -21.53 17.20 13.13
N ALA A 258 -21.93 18.31 13.75
CA ALA A 258 -23.07 19.14 13.32
C ALA A 258 -24.43 18.42 13.17
N GLY A 259 -24.72 17.43 14.01
CA GLY A 259 -25.99 16.67 13.96
C GLY A 259 -26.04 15.60 12.89
N LYS A 260 -24.87 15.21 12.34
CA LYS A 260 -24.70 14.10 11.42
C LYS A 260 -23.64 13.15 11.95
N LYS A 261 -23.99 11.86 12.01
CA LYS A 261 -23.10 10.78 12.41
C LYS A 261 -22.80 9.89 11.21
N ILE A 262 -21.53 9.56 11.02
CA ILE A 262 -21.08 8.63 9.99
C ILE A 262 -20.45 7.43 10.69
N ILE A 263 -20.97 6.25 10.38
CA ILE A 263 -20.56 4.98 10.97
C ILE A 263 -20.20 4.02 9.83
N SER A 264 -18.98 3.48 9.85
CA SER A 264 -18.56 2.46 8.90
C SER A 264 -18.82 1.07 9.47
N TRP A 265 -19.42 0.20 8.65
CA TRP A 265 -19.46 -1.23 8.93
C TRP A 265 -18.23 -1.89 8.34
N VAL A 266 -17.37 -2.41 9.20
CA VAL A 266 -16.04 -2.91 8.84
C VAL A 266 -15.80 -4.34 9.29
N GLY A 267 -14.90 -5.02 8.59
CA GLY A 267 -14.41 -6.35 8.96
C GLY A 267 -13.13 -6.70 8.24
N ASN A 268 -12.76 -7.99 8.26
CA ASN A 268 -11.54 -8.50 7.63
C ASN A 268 -10.29 -7.69 8.03
N TRP A 269 -10.12 -7.50 9.34
CA TRP A 269 -9.05 -6.69 9.89
C TRP A 269 -7.68 -7.26 9.54
N LYS A 270 -6.78 -6.34 9.17
CA LYS A 270 -5.39 -6.61 8.87
C LYS A 270 -4.51 -5.63 9.62
N GLN A 271 -3.36 -6.10 10.08
CA GLN A 271 -2.33 -5.29 10.69
C GLN A 271 -1.17 -5.18 9.71
N TYR A 272 -0.81 -3.95 9.38
CA TYR A 272 0.36 -3.63 8.58
C TYR A 272 1.50 -3.18 9.51
N ARG A 273 2.65 -3.84 9.36
CA ARG A 273 3.89 -3.53 10.06
C ARG A 273 4.99 -3.20 9.07
N ASP A 274 5.87 -2.31 9.48
CA ASP A 274 6.87 -1.72 8.63
C ASP A 274 8.06 -1.29 9.50
N ASN A 275 9.29 -1.66 9.13
CA ASN A 275 10.47 -1.42 9.96
C ASN A 275 11.04 0.03 9.90
N GLU A 276 10.44 0.93 9.11
CA GLU A 276 10.67 2.38 9.17
C GLU A 276 9.47 3.09 9.83
N LEU A 277 8.53 2.33 10.38
CA LEU A 277 7.37 2.81 11.10
C LEU A 277 7.48 2.43 12.58
N GLU A 278 7.41 3.42 13.46
CA GLU A 278 7.20 3.18 14.88
C GLU A 278 5.69 2.98 15.13
N GLY A 279 5.27 1.72 15.27
CA GLY A 279 3.88 1.34 15.49
C GLY A 279 3.33 0.47 14.36
N GLU A 280 2.02 0.53 14.14
CA GLU A 280 1.30 -0.29 13.17
C GLU A 280 0.15 0.48 12.55
N VAL A 281 -0.25 0.05 11.35
CA VAL A 281 -1.47 0.53 10.70
C VAL A 281 -2.49 -0.60 10.67
N LEU A 282 -3.63 -0.36 11.30
CA LEU A 282 -4.76 -1.29 11.26
C LEU A 282 -5.63 -0.93 10.07
N LEU A 283 -5.89 -1.90 9.21
CA LEU A 283 -6.77 -1.78 8.06
C LEU A 283 -7.97 -2.70 8.23
N ALA A 284 -9.14 -2.23 7.80
CA ALA A 284 -10.33 -3.06 7.69
C ALA A 284 -11.03 -2.80 6.36
N GLU A 285 -11.68 -3.83 5.82
CA GLU A 285 -12.56 -3.68 4.68
C GLU A 285 -13.87 -3.03 5.13
N VAL A 286 -14.32 -2.00 4.42
CA VAL A 286 -15.59 -1.33 4.70
C VAL A 286 -16.67 -1.99 3.83
N PHE A 287 -17.60 -2.69 4.49
CA PHE A 287 -18.74 -3.34 3.85
C PHE A 287 -19.84 -2.35 3.48
N GLY A 288 -19.96 -1.26 4.24
CA GLY A 288 -20.89 -0.18 3.92
C GLY A 288 -20.83 0.95 4.94
N VAL A 289 -21.47 2.06 4.61
CA VAL A 289 -21.46 3.28 5.42
C VAL A 289 -22.88 3.63 5.84
N ILE A 290 -23.07 3.88 7.12
CA ILE A 290 -24.31 4.38 7.72
C ILE A 290 -24.15 5.88 7.98
N SER A 291 -25.08 6.67 7.47
CA SER A 291 -25.22 8.09 7.77
C SER A 291 -26.51 8.31 8.56
N ILE A 292 -26.39 8.86 9.75
CA ILE A 292 -27.53 9.24 10.59
C ILE A 292 -27.61 10.77 10.62
N GLU A 293 -28.74 11.31 10.19
CA GLU A 293 -29.01 12.75 10.24
C GLU A 293 -30.47 12.96 10.64
N LYS A 294 -30.68 13.53 11.84
CA LYS A 294 -32.02 13.72 12.45
C LYS A 294 -32.76 12.37 12.57
N ASP A 295 -33.93 12.27 11.97
CA ASP A 295 -34.84 11.13 11.96
C ASP A 295 -34.55 10.15 10.81
N LYS A 296 -33.39 10.23 10.16
CA LYS A 296 -33.06 9.40 9.01
C LYS A 296 -31.74 8.67 9.15
N LEU A 297 -31.78 7.39 8.84
CA LEU A 297 -30.62 6.53 8.66
C LEU A 297 -30.54 6.12 7.20
N ILE A 298 -29.40 6.41 6.56
CA ILE A 298 -29.10 5.99 5.19
C ILE A 298 -27.91 5.03 5.24
N PHE A 299 -28.09 3.82 4.75
CA PHE A 299 -27.00 2.87 4.54
C PHE A 299 -26.64 2.80 3.06
N THR A 300 -25.35 2.76 2.75
CA THR A 300 -24.83 2.62 1.37
C THR A 300 -23.78 1.51 1.30
N SER A 301 -23.92 0.61 0.34
CA SER A 301 -23.03 -0.53 0.13
C SER A 301 -22.93 -0.92 -1.35
N PHE A 302 -21.78 -1.48 -1.75
CA PHE A 302 -21.58 -2.13 -3.04
C PHE A 302 -21.74 -3.66 -2.98
N ASP A 303 -21.97 -4.19 -1.78
CA ASP A 303 -22.11 -5.62 -1.50
C ASP A 303 -23.57 -5.95 -1.17
N GLN A 304 -24.21 -6.71 -2.08
CA GLN A 304 -25.59 -7.14 -1.92
C GLN A 304 -25.79 -8.06 -0.71
N GLN A 305 -24.84 -8.96 -0.46
CA GLN A 305 -24.93 -9.89 0.68
C GLN A 305 -24.91 -9.11 1.99
N LYS A 306 -24.01 -8.12 2.11
CA LYS A 306 -23.95 -7.24 3.28
C LYS A 306 -25.20 -6.37 3.41
N THR A 307 -25.76 -5.93 2.30
CA THR A 307 -27.03 -5.18 2.31
C THR A 307 -28.17 -6.00 2.91
N GLU A 308 -28.32 -7.27 2.52
CA GLU A 308 -29.33 -8.16 3.09
C GLU A 308 -29.06 -8.52 4.55
N GLU A 309 -27.78 -8.71 4.92
CA GLU A 309 -27.37 -8.94 6.30
C GLU A 309 -27.77 -7.75 7.21
N LEU A 310 -27.52 -6.51 6.79
CA LEU A 310 -27.95 -5.33 7.54
C LEU A 310 -29.48 -5.24 7.66
N LYS A 311 -30.23 -5.53 6.59
CA LYS A 311 -31.70 -5.57 6.66
C LYS A 311 -32.16 -6.55 7.72
N SER A 312 -31.50 -7.72 7.83
CA SER A 312 -31.81 -8.72 8.84
C SER A 312 -31.51 -8.22 10.26
N ILE A 313 -30.34 -7.60 10.46
CA ILE A 313 -29.92 -6.99 11.73
C ILE A 313 -30.95 -5.94 12.18
N LEU A 314 -31.29 -4.99 11.30
CA LEU A 314 -32.21 -3.89 11.63
C LEU A 314 -33.67 -4.33 11.78
N LYS A 315 -34.09 -5.44 11.13
CA LYS A 315 -35.43 -6.01 11.31
C LYS A 315 -35.66 -6.50 12.75
N ASN A 316 -34.61 -6.95 13.43
CA ASN A 316 -34.70 -7.43 14.82
C ASN A 316 -34.84 -6.28 15.84
N VAL A 317 -34.68 -5.02 15.39
CA VAL A 317 -34.79 -3.81 16.22
C VAL A 317 -35.86 -2.84 15.69
N SER A 318 -37.01 -3.37 15.27
CA SER A 318 -38.11 -2.59 14.69
C SER A 318 -38.72 -1.51 15.60
N LEU A 319 -38.38 -1.51 16.89
CA LEU A 319 -38.75 -0.46 17.84
C LEU A 319 -37.81 0.77 17.79
N ILE A 320 -36.67 0.64 17.10
CA ILE A 320 -35.60 1.64 17.03
C ILE A 320 -35.60 2.31 15.65
N VAL A 321 -35.81 1.54 14.59
CA VAL A 321 -35.84 2.02 13.21
C VAL A 321 -36.99 1.40 12.42
N GLN A 322 -37.50 2.15 11.43
CA GLN A 322 -38.52 1.69 10.50
C GLN A 322 -37.99 1.78 9.06
N PHE A 323 -38.12 0.69 8.31
CA PHE A 323 -37.70 0.66 6.91
C PHE A 323 -38.60 1.56 6.05
N VAL A 324 -37.99 2.40 5.21
CA VAL A 324 -38.69 3.34 4.32
C VAL A 324 -38.57 2.89 2.87
N SER A 325 -37.34 2.74 2.37
CA SER A 325 -37.12 2.38 0.97
C SER A 325 -35.77 1.73 0.70
N GLU A 326 -35.69 1.04 -0.44
CA GLU A 326 -34.46 0.54 -1.03
C GLU A 326 -34.33 1.10 -2.45
N LYS A 327 -33.15 1.61 -2.77
CA LYS A 327 -32.81 2.12 -4.10
C LYS A 327 -31.53 1.45 -4.56
N ILE A 328 -31.48 1.10 -5.84
CA ILE A 328 -30.27 0.61 -6.49
C ILE A 328 -29.84 1.68 -7.49
N LYS A 329 -28.65 2.22 -7.31
CA LYS A 329 -28.04 3.17 -8.22
C LYS A 329 -26.92 2.46 -8.98
N THR A 330 -26.94 2.55 -10.30
CA THR A 330 -25.87 1.98 -11.11
C THR A 330 -24.74 2.98 -11.27
N ILE A 331 -23.51 2.56 -10.94
CA ILE A 331 -22.30 3.34 -11.21
C ILE A 331 -21.57 2.69 -12.38
N THR A 332 -21.24 3.52 -13.37
CA THR A 332 -20.47 3.12 -14.54
C THR A 332 -18.99 3.32 -14.26
N LEU A 333 -18.22 2.25 -14.30
CA LEU A 333 -16.77 2.27 -14.08
C LEU A 333 -16.03 1.68 -15.29
N PRO A 334 -14.77 2.07 -15.53
CA PRO A 334 -13.90 1.34 -16.44
C PRO A 334 -13.85 -0.15 -16.06
N PHE A 335 -13.79 -1.06 -17.05
CA PHE A 335 -13.83 -2.52 -16.82
C PHE A 335 -12.87 -3.01 -15.72
N ASN A 336 -11.69 -2.39 -15.65
CA ASN A 336 -10.60 -2.76 -14.76
C ASN A 336 -10.61 -2.03 -13.40
N ALA A 337 -11.51 -1.08 -13.18
CA ALA A 337 -11.54 -0.30 -11.95
C ALA A 337 -12.23 -1.08 -10.83
N ILE A 338 -11.50 -1.41 -9.75
CA ILE A 338 -12.03 -2.09 -8.56
C ILE A 338 -12.32 -1.05 -7.47
N ILE A 339 -13.54 -1.00 -6.95
CA ILE A 339 -13.87 -0.22 -5.76
C ILE A 339 -13.56 -1.10 -4.54
N LYS A 340 -12.62 -0.65 -3.70
CA LYS A 340 -12.42 -1.18 -2.35
C LYS A 340 -12.39 0.00 -1.39
N ASN A 341 -13.39 0.06 -0.52
CA ASN A 341 -13.38 1.00 0.60
C ASN A 341 -12.64 0.34 1.76
N SER A 342 -11.70 1.07 2.35
CA SER A 342 -10.96 0.59 3.51
C SER A 342 -10.97 1.64 4.61
N PHE A 343 -11.10 1.16 5.84
CA PHE A 343 -10.93 1.94 7.05
C PHE A 343 -9.48 1.77 7.49
N ALA A 344 -8.83 2.86 7.86
CA ALA A 344 -7.45 2.86 8.33
C ALA A 344 -7.37 3.54 9.69
N GLN A 345 -6.73 2.88 10.64
CA GLN A 345 -6.45 3.41 11.97
C GLN A 345 -4.97 3.29 12.27
N MET A 346 -4.44 4.33 12.90
CA MET A 346 -3.06 4.44 13.31
C MET A 346 -2.95 5.36 14.52
N SER A 347 -1.85 5.27 15.27
CA SER A 347 -1.58 6.22 16.34
C SER A 347 -1.29 7.63 15.77
N LYS A 348 -1.36 8.66 16.59
CA LYS A 348 -1.16 10.06 16.13
C LYS A 348 0.26 10.34 15.66
N GLU A 349 1.19 9.52 16.11
CA GLU A 349 2.62 9.59 15.82
C GLU A 349 2.95 8.99 14.45
N VAL A 350 2.08 8.13 13.91
CA VAL A 350 2.25 7.53 12.58
C VAL A 350 1.94 8.56 11.48
N PRO A 351 2.86 8.78 10.52
CA PRO A 351 2.58 9.66 9.41
C PRO A 351 1.40 9.16 8.55
N PRO A 352 0.42 10.01 8.21
CA PRO A 352 -0.82 9.56 7.54
C PRO A 352 -0.61 8.87 6.18
N TYR A 353 0.50 9.14 5.49
CA TYR A 353 0.82 8.48 4.22
C TYR A 353 1.08 6.98 4.36
N PHE A 354 1.35 6.46 5.56
CA PHE A 354 1.45 5.02 5.79
C PHE A 354 0.12 4.27 5.60
N ALA A 355 -1.04 4.95 5.72
CA ALA A 355 -2.31 4.33 5.29
C ALA A 355 -2.29 4.00 3.80
N LEU A 356 -1.74 4.89 2.96
CA LEU A 356 -1.65 4.65 1.52
C LEU A 356 -0.67 3.51 1.21
N TYR A 357 0.42 3.39 1.97
CA TYR A 357 1.38 2.29 1.83
C TYR A 357 0.76 0.95 2.20
N ALA A 358 0.09 0.90 3.35
CA ALA A 358 -0.62 -0.30 3.78
C ALA A 358 -1.72 -0.70 2.78
N GLN A 359 -2.50 0.25 2.26
CA GLN A 359 -3.50 -0.02 1.22
C GLN A 359 -2.86 -0.50 -0.09
N ALA A 360 -1.74 0.10 -0.51
CA ALA A 360 -1.03 -0.30 -1.72
C ALA A 360 -0.46 -1.72 -1.60
N ASP A 361 0.07 -2.11 -0.44
CA ASP A 361 0.57 -3.47 -0.19
C ASP A 361 -0.56 -4.51 -0.30
N LEU A 362 -1.77 -4.20 0.19
CA LEU A 362 -2.95 -5.06 0.01
C LEU A 362 -3.36 -5.24 -1.45
N LEU A 363 -3.18 -4.21 -2.28
CA LEU A 363 -3.51 -4.25 -3.70
C LEU A 363 -2.38 -4.85 -4.55
N SER A 364 -1.17 -4.90 -3.99
CA SER A 364 0.05 -5.36 -4.66
C SER A 364 0.45 -6.78 -4.24
N GLU A 365 -0.46 -7.56 -3.64
CA GLU A 365 -0.23 -8.98 -3.40
C GLU A 365 0.19 -9.65 -4.72
N ILE A 366 1.34 -10.31 -4.70
CA ILE A 366 2.02 -10.87 -5.89
C ILE A 366 1.20 -11.93 -6.64
N ASP A 367 0.15 -12.42 -6.00
CA ASP A 367 -0.76 -13.45 -6.49
C ASP A 367 -2.09 -12.88 -7.03
N ILE A 368 -2.34 -11.57 -6.88
CA ILE A 368 -3.48 -10.90 -7.52
C ILE A 368 -3.26 -10.82 -9.03
N THR A 369 -4.29 -11.18 -9.79
CA THR A 369 -4.26 -11.18 -11.25
C THR A 369 -4.39 -9.77 -11.81
N ILE A 370 -3.63 -9.48 -12.88
CA ILE A 370 -3.59 -8.17 -13.51
C ILE A 370 -4.25 -8.27 -14.90
N PRO A 371 -5.40 -7.60 -15.14
CA PRO A 371 -6.14 -7.72 -16.40
C PRO A 371 -5.29 -7.44 -17.64
N LYS A 372 -4.49 -6.36 -17.64
CA LYS A 372 -3.62 -5.97 -18.76
C LYS A 372 -2.55 -7.01 -19.15
N TYR A 373 -2.33 -8.02 -18.32
CA TYR A 373 -1.40 -9.12 -18.57
C TYR A 373 -2.13 -10.46 -18.73
N ASN A 374 -3.29 -10.45 -19.39
CA ASN A 374 -4.15 -11.63 -19.58
C ASN A 374 -4.51 -12.30 -18.25
N HIS A 375 -4.84 -11.48 -17.25
CA HIS A 375 -5.14 -11.94 -15.89
C HIS A 375 -4.02 -12.79 -15.25
N LYS A 376 -2.76 -12.60 -15.65
CA LYS A 376 -1.62 -13.16 -14.92
C LYS A 376 -1.29 -12.31 -13.70
N SER A 377 -0.90 -12.94 -12.60
CA SER A 377 -0.30 -12.27 -11.45
C SER A 377 1.17 -11.91 -11.71
N ILE A 378 1.75 -11.07 -10.86
CA ILE A 378 3.18 -10.71 -10.96
C ILE A 378 4.05 -11.95 -10.80
N ARG A 379 3.71 -12.83 -9.86
CA ARG A 379 4.41 -14.11 -9.69
C ARG A 379 4.38 -14.94 -10.97
N GLN A 380 3.20 -15.08 -11.58
CA GLN A 380 3.04 -15.84 -12.83
C GLN A 380 3.81 -15.21 -13.99
N LEU A 381 3.96 -13.88 -14.04
CA LEU A 381 4.80 -13.22 -15.03
C LEU A 381 6.27 -13.60 -14.87
N VAL A 382 6.79 -13.57 -13.64
CA VAL A 382 8.17 -13.98 -13.36
C VAL A 382 8.38 -15.47 -13.69
N GLU A 383 7.48 -16.33 -13.26
CA GLU A 383 7.53 -17.79 -13.51
C GLU A 383 7.44 -18.14 -15.00
N SER A 384 6.72 -17.33 -15.80
CA SER A 384 6.64 -17.50 -17.26
C SER A 384 7.73 -16.75 -18.04
N ASN A 385 8.83 -16.36 -17.38
CA ASN A 385 9.98 -15.66 -17.96
C ASN A 385 9.63 -14.29 -18.60
N GLN A 386 8.53 -13.66 -18.15
CA GLN A 386 8.10 -12.32 -18.56
C GLN A 386 8.56 -11.26 -17.56
N VAL A 387 9.83 -11.36 -17.15
CA VAL A 387 10.45 -10.56 -16.06
C VAL A 387 10.35 -9.06 -16.31
N VAL A 388 10.52 -8.62 -17.57
CA VAL A 388 10.44 -7.20 -17.95
C VAL A 388 9.07 -6.60 -17.65
N TRP A 389 7.99 -7.38 -17.78
CA TRP A 389 6.63 -6.91 -17.49
C TRP A 389 6.40 -6.79 -15.99
N ALA A 390 6.88 -7.75 -15.21
CA ALA A 390 6.84 -7.70 -13.74
C ALA A 390 7.65 -6.51 -13.21
N ASP A 391 8.87 -6.30 -13.71
CA ASP A 391 9.75 -5.19 -13.32
C ASP A 391 9.13 -3.83 -13.66
N THR A 392 8.66 -3.64 -14.90
CA THR A 392 7.97 -2.42 -15.34
C THR A 392 6.73 -2.14 -14.50
N TRP A 393 5.94 -3.18 -14.15
CA TRP A 393 4.76 -3.01 -13.31
C TRP A 393 5.12 -2.53 -11.91
N LEU A 394 6.12 -3.14 -11.26
CA LEU A 394 6.54 -2.74 -9.92
C LEU A 394 7.09 -1.31 -9.90
N LYS A 395 7.94 -0.96 -10.88
CA LYS A 395 8.47 0.41 -11.02
C LYS A 395 7.35 1.42 -11.24
N GLN A 396 6.35 1.09 -12.07
CA GLN A 396 5.21 1.98 -12.32
C GLN A 396 4.36 2.20 -11.08
N ASN A 397 4.12 1.18 -10.27
CA ASN A 397 3.38 1.32 -9.02
C ASN A 397 4.17 2.15 -7.99
N GLU A 398 5.48 1.96 -7.92
CA GLU A 398 6.36 2.77 -7.07
C GLU A 398 6.34 4.25 -7.48
N TYR A 399 6.43 4.54 -8.78
CA TYR A 399 6.27 5.87 -9.36
C TYR A 399 4.91 6.49 -9.01
N ASN A 400 3.82 5.76 -9.24
CA ASN A 400 2.45 6.26 -9.00
C ASN A 400 2.20 6.54 -7.51
N LEU A 401 2.60 5.62 -6.63
CA LEU A 401 2.39 5.76 -5.19
C LEU A 401 3.21 6.92 -4.63
N TYR A 402 4.45 7.09 -5.08
CA TYR A 402 5.27 8.24 -4.71
C TYR A 402 4.62 9.56 -5.16
N GLN A 403 4.12 9.63 -6.39
CA GLN A 403 3.39 10.80 -6.89
C GLN A 403 2.15 11.11 -6.04
N GLN A 404 1.34 10.10 -5.73
CA GLN A 404 0.13 10.24 -4.93
C GLN A 404 0.44 10.81 -3.54
N VAL A 405 1.42 10.23 -2.83
CA VAL A 405 1.84 10.73 -1.52
C VAL A 405 2.35 12.17 -1.63
N LYS A 406 3.18 12.46 -2.62
CA LYS A 406 3.73 13.81 -2.78
C LYS A 406 2.66 14.84 -3.10
N GLN A 407 1.67 14.52 -3.93
CA GLN A 407 0.57 15.44 -4.25
C GLN A 407 -0.28 15.76 -3.02
N GLN A 408 -0.59 14.74 -2.21
CA GLN A 408 -1.43 14.83 -1.02
C GLN A 408 -0.70 15.47 0.18
N PHE A 409 0.56 15.12 0.41
CA PHE A 409 1.32 15.50 1.61
C PHE A 409 2.48 16.47 1.36
N LYS A 410 2.72 16.86 0.10
CA LYS A 410 3.78 17.79 -0.38
C LYS A 410 5.23 17.32 -0.20
N LYS A 411 5.50 16.41 0.74
CA LYS A 411 6.82 15.85 1.02
C LYS A 411 6.73 14.33 1.22
N VAL A 412 7.78 13.63 0.82
CA VAL A 412 7.96 12.18 1.06
C VAL A 412 9.22 11.99 1.89
N GLU A 413 9.06 11.62 3.16
CA GLU A 413 10.19 11.42 4.10
C GLU A 413 10.61 9.97 4.25
N VAL A 414 9.63 9.07 4.12
CA VAL A 414 9.78 7.62 4.04
C VAL A 414 9.06 7.20 2.77
N THR A 415 9.66 6.32 1.98
CA THR A 415 9.05 5.77 0.77
C THR A 415 8.38 4.43 1.08
N ALA A 416 7.41 4.04 0.25
CA ALA A 416 6.80 2.72 0.30
C ALA A 416 7.85 1.61 0.10
N ASP A 417 7.59 0.43 0.69
CA ASP A 417 8.46 -0.74 0.54
C ASP A 417 8.10 -1.57 -0.70
N PHE A 418 8.83 -1.35 -1.79
CA PHE A 418 8.79 -2.25 -2.95
C PHE A 418 9.85 -3.35 -2.88
N ASN A 419 10.78 -3.28 -1.93
CA ASN A 419 11.91 -4.22 -1.83
C ASN A 419 11.52 -5.54 -1.18
N THR A 420 10.54 -5.58 -0.27
CA THR A 420 9.98 -6.85 0.23
C THR A 420 9.45 -7.71 -0.91
N VAL A 421 8.59 -7.14 -1.76
CA VAL A 421 8.02 -7.84 -2.93
C VAL A 421 9.11 -8.22 -3.94
N ARG A 422 10.05 -7.32 -4.24
CA ARG A 422 11.17 -7.61 -5.16
C ARG A 422 12.05 -8.75 -4.69
N LYS A 423 12.35 -8.83 -3.37
CA LYS A 423 13.10 -9.94 -2.76
C LYS A 423 12.39 -11.27 -2.96
N LEU A 424 11.08 -11.32 -2.71
CA LEU A 424 10.26 -12.53 -2.90
C LEU A 424 10.27 -13.01 -4.37
N LEU A 425 10.27 -12.07 -5.31
CA LEU A 425 10.28 -12.35 -6.75
C LEU A 425 11.69 -12.52 -7.34
N LYS A 426 12.75 -12.38 -6.54
CA LYS A 426 14.16 -12.40 -6.97
C LYS A 426 14.48 -11.36 -8.06
N LEU A 427 13.84 -10.20 -7.98
CA LEU A 427 14.10 -9.05 -8.86
C LEU A 427 15.15 -8.12 -8.26
N PRO A 428 15.85 -7.31 -9.09
CA PRO A 428 16.72 -6.27 -8.59
C PRO A 428 15.97 -5.32 -7.64
N LEU A 429 16.63 -4.93 -6.55
CA LEU A 429 16.06 -4.00 -5.58
C LEU A 429 15.90 -2.61 -6.16
N SER A 430 14.89 -1.87 -5.68
CA SER A 430 14.76 -0.45 -5.93
C SER A 430 15.75 0.32 -5.07
N ALA A 431 16.51 1.21 -5.72
CA ALA A 431 17.41 2.16 -5.07
C ALA A 431 16.67 3.33 -4.42
N PHE A 432 15.36 3.47 -4.67
CA PHE A 432 14.55 4.57 -4.15
C PHE A 432 13.83 4.23 -2.85
N VAL A 433 13.84 2.96 -2.45
CA VAL A 433 13.24 2.50 -1.20
C VAL A 433 14.15 2.88 -0.03
N LYS A 434 13.67 3.76 0.84
CA LYS A 434 14.28 4.05 2.15
C LYS A 434 14.43 2.76 2.96
N GLY A 435 15.54 2.62 3.68
CA GLY A 435 15.93 1.36 4.34
C GLY A 435 16.58 0.34 3.39
N GLY A 436 16.51 0.55 2.07
CA GLY A 436 17.23 -0.24 1.08
C GLY A 436 16.92 -1.73 1.15
N ALA A 437 17.96 -2.57 1.24
CA ALA A 437 17.83 -4.02 1.30
C ALA A 437 17.23 -4.53 2.62
N GLU A 438 17.48 -3.82 3.71
CA GLU A 438 17.01 -4.16 5.06
C GLU A 438 15.54 -3.82 5.28
N ARG A 439 14.94 -3.06 4.35
CA ARG A 439 13.53 -2.72 4.35
C ARG A 439 12.65 -3.96 4.41
N HIS A 440 11.66 -3.98 5.31
CA HIS A 440 10.69 -5.06 5.39
C HIS A 440 9.31 -4.59 5.86
N THR A 441 8.27 -5.05 5.17
CA THR A 441 6.86 -4.90 5.55
C THR A 441 6.18 -6.25 5.68
N SER A 442 5.16 -6.32 6.53
CA SER A 442 4.27 -7.47 6.65
C SER A 442 2.82 -7.04 6.81
N VAL A 443 1.92 -7.88 6.32
CA VAL A 443 0.47 -7.75 6.48
C VAL A 443 -0.05 -9.04 7.06
N GLU A 444 -0.68 -8.97 8.23
CA GLU A 444 -1.24 -10.13 8.92
C GLU A 444 -2.73 -9.93 9.17
N GLN A 445 -3.53 -10.99 9.01
CA GLN A 445 -4.94 -10.94 9.36
C GLN A 445 -5.09 -11.02 10.88
N ILE A 446 -5.89 -10.11 11.45
CA ILE A 446 -6.13 -10.05 12.88
C ILE A 446 -7.64 -10.11 13.18
N GLY A 447 -7.98 -10.35 14.45
CA GLY A 447 -9.35 -10.19 14.95
C GLY A 447 -9.78 -8.71 14.97
N ASN A 448 -11.07 -8.46 15.20
CA ASN A 448 -11.55 -7.09 15.41
C ASN A 448 -10.90 -6.51 16.67
N PRO A 449 -10.07 -5.45 16.58
CA PRO A 449 -9.40 -4.87 17.74
C PRO A 449 -10.37 -4.20 18.72
N TYR A 450 -11.62 -3.96 18.29
CA TYR A 450 -12.67 -3.32 19.07
C TYR A 450 -13.72 -4.29 19.63
N SER A 451 -13.53 -5.61 19.48
CA SER A 451 -14.49 -6.54 20.09
C SER A 451 -14.38 -6.49 21.61
N GLN A 452 -15.27 -5.74 22.27
CA GLN A 452 -15.63 -6.00 23.66
C GLN A 452 -16.31 -7.37 23.74
N ASN A 453 -16.10 -8.17 24.81
CA ASN A 453 -16.76 -9.47 24.92
C ASN A 453 -18.25 -9.27 25.19
N VAL A 454 -19.04 -9.09 24.14
CA VAL A 454 -20.50 -9.14 24.24
C VAL A 454 -20.90 -10.60 24.53
N ILE A 455 -21.41 -10.84 25.73
CA ILE A 455 -21.97 -12.13 26.17
C ILE A 455 -23.32 -12.35 25.46
N ASP A 456 -23.52 -13.54 24.89
CA ASP A 456 -24.83 -13.97 24.40
C ASP A 456 -25.84 -14.03 25.55
N LYS A 457 -27.05 -13.48 25.39
CA LYS A 457 -28.07 -13.43 26.47
C LYS A 457 -28.38 -14.80 27.08
N GLU A 458 -28.26 -15.86 26.30
CA GLU A 458 -28.48 -17.24 26.72
C GLU A 458 -27.40 -17.75 27.69
N ASP A 459 -26.22 -17.12 27.70
CA ASP A 459 -25.07 -17.52 28.50
C ASP A 459 -25.02 -16.80 29.86
N ILE A 460 -25.76 -15.71 30.02
CA ILE A 460 -25.82 -14.92 31.27
C ILE A 460 -26.04 -15.80 32.51
N PRO A 461 -26.99 -16.76 32.54
CA PRO A 461 -27.18 -17.61 33.73
C PRO A 461 -25.95 -18.45 34.10
N PHE A 462 -25.13 -18.84 33.12
CA PHE A 462 -23.91 -19.61 33.36
C PHE A 462 -22.77 -18.73 33.88
N TYR A 463 -22.68 -17.48 33.43
CA TYR A 463 -21.76 -16.49 34.00
C TYR A 463 -22.12 -16.18 35.46
N GLU A 464 -23.40 -15.98 35.75
CA GLU A 464 -23.91 -15.75 37.11
C GLU A 464 -23.67 -16.97 38.03
N ASP A 465 -23.95 -18.18 37.53
CA ASP A 465 -23.73 -19.44 38.27
C ASP A 465 -22.26 -19.68 38.66
N LEU A 466 -21.33 -19.16 37.84
CA LEU A 466 -19.89 -19.23 38.08
C LEU A 466 -19.35 -17.96 38.79
N GLY A 467 -20.23 -17.05 39.19
CA GLY A 467 -19.87 -15.86 39.98
C GLY A 467 -19.08 -14.81 39.22
N PHE A 468 -19.21 -14.74 37.89
CA PHE A 468 -18.66 -13.64 37.10
C PHE A 468 -19.46 -12.36 37.36
N THR A 469 -18.74 -11.30 37.66
CA THR A 469 -19.27 -9.92 37.73
C THR A 469 -18.99 -9.19 36.42
N PRO A 470 -19.68 -8.06 36.13
CA PRO A 470 -19.40 -7.22 34.96
C PRO A 470 -17.91 -6.85 34.79
N SER A 471 -17.14 -6.76 35.88
CA SER A 471 -15.71 -6.45 35.84
C SER A 471 -14.79 -7.64 35.54
N SER A 472 -15.32 -8.86 35.52
CA SER A 472 -14.55 -10.11 35.31
C SER A 472 -14.96 -10.87 34.05
N ILE A 473 -16.04 -10.45 33.38
CA ILE A 473 -16.56 -11.14 32.20
C ILE A 473 -15.61 -11.09 31.01
N ASP A 474 -14.80 -10.03 30.95
CA ASP A 474 -13.89 -9.74 29.85
C ASP A 474 -12.51 -10.40 30.03
N ASN A 475 -12.28 -11.06 31.17
CA ASN A 475 -11.01 -11.71 31.46
C ASN A 475 -10.77 -12.88 30.51
N PHE A 476 -9.50 -13.13 30.14
CA PHE A 476 -9.12 -14.09 29.10
C PHE A 476 -9.69 -15.50 29.30
N TYR A 477 -9.91 -15.92 30.56
CA TYR A 477 -10.40 -17.24 30.94
C TYR A 477 -11.94 -17.34 30.98
N ALA A 478 -12.67 -16.22 31.01
CA ALA A 478 -14.09 -16.18 31.35
C ALA A 478 -14.95 -17.02 30.39
N LYS A 479 -14.81 -16.77 29.09
CA LYS A 479 -15.52 -17.49 28.03
C LYS A 479 -15.17 -18.98 28.00
N ASP A 480 -13.91 -19.30 28.22
CA ASP A 480 -13.42 -20.69 28.19
C ASP A 480 -13.95 -21.48 29.41
N LEU A 481 -14.00 -20.88 30.60
CA LEU A 481 -14.60 -21.50 31.80
C LEU A 481 -16.11 -21.74 31.62
N VAL A 482 -16.84 -20.77 31.05
CA VAL A 482 -18.27 -20.92 30.78
C VAL A 482 -18.54 -22.00 29.73
N ALA A 483 -17.78 -22.01 28.62
CA ALA A 483 -17.91 -23.03 27.58
C ALA A 483 -17.62 -24.44 28.12
N PHE A 484 -16.54 -24.59 28.90
CA PHE A 484 -16.21 -25.83 29.59
C PHE A 484 -17.33 -26.27 30.54
N PHE A 485 -17.82 -25.35 31.37
CA PHE A 485 -18.90 -25.64 32.33
C PHE A 485 -20.18 -26.10 31.61
N LYS A 486 -20.59 -25.39 30.55
CA LYS A 486 -21.74 -25.76 29.71
C LYS A 486 -21.58 -27.17 29.15
N GLU A 487 -20.44 -27.48 28.53
CA GLU A 487 -20.19 -28.81 27.94
C GLU A 487 -20.27 -29.92 29.00
N LYS A 488 -19.71 -29.70 30.19
CA LYS A 488 -19.67 -30.72 31.24
C LYS A 488 -20.97 -30.88 32.02
N THR A 489 -21.87 -29.90 31.99
CA THR A 489 -23.10 -29.90 32.81
C THR A 489 -24.39 -30.03 32.02
N PHE A 490 -24.40 -29.73 30.72
CA PHE A 490 -25.61 -29.81 29.90
C PHE A 490 -26.22 -31.22 29.92
N GLY A 491 -27.48 -31.33 30.36
CA GLY A 491 -28.21 -32.59 30.48
C GLY A 491 -27.70 -33.54 31.57
N LYS A 492 -26.85 -33.08 32.51
CA LYS A 492 -26.33 -33.90 33.62
C LYS A 492 -27.11 -33.71 34.91
N GLY A 493 -27.01 -34.69 35.81
CA GLY A 493 -27.66 -34.64 37.13
C GLY A 493 -27.02 -33.62 38.07
N GLU A 494 -27.79 -33.18 39.06
CA GLU A 494 -27.45 -32.10 40.02
C GLU A 494 -26.09 -32.27 40.70
N GLY A 495 -25.71 -33.50 41.07
CA GLY A 495 -24.40 -33.77 41.67
C GLY A 495 -23.21 -33.43 40.74
N THR A 496 -23.36 -33.65 39.42
CA THR A 496 -22.34 -33.28 38.43
C THR A 496 -22.28 -31.77 38.25
N VAL A 497 -23.45 -31.12 38.18
CA VAL A 497 -23.53 -29.65 38.09
C VAL A 497 -22.85 -29.01 39.29
N ARG A 498 -23.17 -29.46 40.51
CA ARG A 498 -22.59 -28.95 41.76
C ARG A 498 -21.07 -29.11 41.82
N LYS A 499 -20.54 -30.27 41.38
CA LYS A 499 -19.10 -30.54 41.31
C LYS A 499 -18.39 -29.51 40.43
N TYR A 500 -18.86 -29.36 39.18
CA TYR A 500 -18.21 -28.47 38.23
C TYR A 500 -18.41 -27.00 38.60
N ARG A 501 -19.59 -26.60 39.11
CA ARG A 501 -19.84 -25.23 39.54
C ARG A 501 -18.88 -24.80 40.64
N SER A 502 -18.79 -25.60 41.71
CA SER A 502 -17.95 -25.27 42.87
C SER A 502 -16.46 -25.26 42.51
N SER A 503 -16.03 -26.19 41.65
CA SER A 503 -14.62 -26.31 41.25
C SER A 503 -14.21 -25.21 40.27
N VAL A 504 -15.05 -24.90 39.27
CA VAL A 504 -14.77 -23.83 38.30
C VAL A 504 -14.83 -22.46 38.97
N TYR A 505 -15.75 -22.24 39.91
CA TYR A 505 -15.80 -21.03 40.72
C TYR A 505 -14.47 -20.80 41.47
N LEU A 506 -13.94 -21.83 42.14
CA LEU A 506 -12.67 -21.71 42.86
C LEU A 506 -11.48 -21.47 41.93
N ILE A 507 -11.46 -22.10 40.74
CA ILE A 507 -10.45 -21.82 39.71
C ILE A 507 -10.51 -20.36 39.26
N LYS A 508 -11.73 -19.81 39.05
CA LYS A 508 -11.95 -18.41 38.71
C LYS A 508 -11.40 -17.46 39.78
N GLU A 509 -11.70 -17.70 41.06
CA GLU A 509 -11.18 -16.88 42.17
C GLU A 509 -9.64 -16.86 42.20
N GLN A 510 -9.01 -17.98 41.83
CA GLN A 510 -7.56 -18.08 41.76
C GLN A 510 -6.95 -17.36 40.55
N PHE A 511 -7.67 -17.28 39.44
CA PHE A 511 -7.25 -16.43 38.33
C PHE A 511 -7.38 -14.95 38.66
N GLU A 512 -8.43 -14.55 39.39
CA GLU A 512 -8.63 -13.16 39.79
C GLU A 512 -7.58 -12.68 40.80
N SER A 513 -7.09 -13.55 41.67
CA SER A 513 -6.08 -13.21 42.67
C SER A 513 -4.66 -13.07 42.09
N GLN A 514 -4.40 -13.58 40.88
CA GLN A 514 -3.05 -13.67 40.29
C GLN A 514 -2.83 -12.79 39.05
N SER A 515 -3.82 -11.98 38.64
CA SER A 515 -3.72 -11.03 37.51
C SER A 515 -3.10 -11.63 36.24
N LEU A 516 -3.46 -12.87 35.90
CA LEU A 516 -2.98 -13.52 34.68
C LEU A 516 -3.65 -12.93 33.44
N GLU A 517 -2.92 -12.85 32.33
CA GLU A 517 -3.43 -12.34 31.04
C GLU A 517 -3.63 -13.45 30.00
N SER A 518 -3.05 -14.64 30.22
CA SER A 518 -3.14 -15.75 29.27
C SER A 518 -3.03 -17.14 29.90
N TRP A 519 -3.54 -18.16 29.21
CA TRP A 519 -3.39 -19.57 29.61
C TRP A 519 -1.93 -20.04 29.60
N ASN A 520 -1.04 -19.37 28.88
CA ASN A 520 0.39 -19.73 28.82
C ASN A 520 1.13 -19.42 30.12
N GLU A 521 0.59 -18.53 30.95
CA GLU A 521 1.12 -18.21 32.28
C GLU A 521 0.72 -19.25 33.35
N CYS A 522 -0.15 -20.21 33.01
CA CYS A 522 -0.56 -21.31 33.89
C CYS A 522 0.50 -22.43 33.92
N ASP A 523 1.70 -22.10 34.37
CA ASP A 523 2.84 -23.01 34.47
C ASP A 523 2.83 -23.86 35.75
N GLU A 524 3.89 -24.65 35.97
CA GLU A 524 4.01 -25.49 37.16
C GLU A 524 3.98 -24.70 38.48
N SER A 525 4.51 -23.47 38.48
CA SER A 525 4.49 -22.59 39.65
C SER A 525 3.07 -22.15 39.98
N PHE A 526 2.29 -21.74 38.97
CA PHE A 526 0.88 -21.40 39.14
C PHE A 526 0.08 -22.56 39.73
N TRP A 527 0.17 -23.76 39.13
CA TRP A 527 -0.58 -24.92 39.60
C TRP A 527 -0.14 -25.36 41.01
N THR A 528 1.14 -25.26 41.33
CA THR A 528 1.67 -25.59 42.66
C THR A 528 1.09 -24.66 43.71
N LYS A 529 1.10 -23.35 43.47
CA LYS A 529 0.48 -22.37 44.37
C LYS A 529 -1.01 -22.67 44.57
N MET A 530 -1.75 -22.84 43.48
CA MET A 530 -3.20 -23.05 43.55
C MET A 530 -3.60 -24.37 44.26
N ILE A 531 -2.85 -25.46 44.02
CA ILE A 531 -3.19 -26.80 44.51
C ILE A 531 -2.59 -27.07 45.89
N VAL A 532 -1.34 -26.66 46.12
CA VAL A 532 -0.59 -26.99 47.34
C VAL A 532 -0.73 -25.88 48.37
N GLU A 533 -0.50 -24.64 47.98
CA GLU A 533 -0.50 -23.51 48.92
C GLU A 533 -1.95 -23.08 49.24
N ASP A 534 -2.80 -22.90 48.22
CA ASP A 534 -4.12 -22.30 48.42
C ASP A 534 -5.22 -23.33 48.78
N LEU A 535 -5.15 -24.57 48.26
CA LEU A 535 -6.20 -25.58 48.51
C LEU A 535 -5.89 -26.48 49.71
N LEU A 536 -4.62 -26.87 49.92
CA LEU A 536 -4.25 -27.85 50.95
C LEU A 536 -3.92 -27.21 52.31
N GLU A 537 -3.60 -25.92 52.38
CA GLU A 537 -3.41 -25.22 53.67
C GLU A 537 -4.75 -24.84 54.34
N ILE A 538 -5.89 -24.98 53.65
CA ILE A 538 -7.22 -24.76 54.24
C ILE A 538 -7.63 -25.99 55.08
N GLU A 539 -7.64 -25.84 56.41
CA GLU A 539 -7.88 -26.92 57.40
C GLU A 539 -9.22 -27.70 57.25
N VAL A 540 -10.14 -27.26 56.39
CA VAL A 540 -11.55 -27.73 56.36
C VAL A 540 -11.95 -28.42 55.03
N VAL A 541 -11.02 -28.69 54.12
CA VAL A 541 -11.38 -29.27 52.81
C VAL A 541 -11.57 -30.80 52.87
N SER A 542 -12.78 -31.28 52.56
CA SER A 542 -13.08 -32.72 52.54
C SER A 542 -12.32 -33.50 51.45
N ASN A 543 -11.99 -34.76 51.72
CA ASN A 543 -11.36 -35.67 50.74
C ASN A 543 -12.17 -35.80 49.44
N SER A 544 -13.49 -35.75 49.53
CA SER A 544 -14.37 -35.82 48.36
C SER A 544 -14.19 -34.58 47.47
N PHE A 545 -14.19 -33.39 48.07
CA PHE A 545 -14.02 -32.14 47.33
C PHE A 545 -12.64 -32.06 46.66
N ARG A 546 -11.57 -32.47 47.35
CA ARG A 546 -10.22 -32.50 46.75
C ARG A 546 -10.16 -33.36 45.48
N LYS A 547 -10.72 -34.57 45.54
CA LYS A 547 -10.79 -35.47 44.38
C LYS A 547 -11.61 -34.87 43.23
N ASP A 548 -12.72 -34.22 43.56
CA ASP A 548 -13.56 -33.56 42.58
C ASP A 548 -12.88 -32.35 41.93
N PHE A 549 -12.14 -31.57 42.71
CA PHE A 549 -11.37 -30.43 42.23
C PHE A 549 -10.22 -30.86 41.33
N PHE A 550 -9.40 -31.84 41.75
CA PHE A 550 -8.33 -32.40 40.91
C PHE A 550 -8.87 -32.98 39.62
N SER A 551 -9.96 -33.74 39.70
CA SER A 551 -10.65 -34.26 38.51
C SER A 551 -11.13 -33.15 37.58
N THR A 552 -11.56 -32.01 38.11
CA THR A 552 -12.03 -30.86 37.31
C THR A 552 -10.86 -30.14 36.64
N ILE A 553 -9.74 -29.93 37.33
CA ILE A 553 -8.51 -29.34 36.75
C ILE A 553 -7.98 -30.23 35.63
N LYS A 554 -7.89 -31.55 35.84
CA LYS A 554 -7.46 -32.51 34.80
C LYS A 554 -8.37 -32.44 33.57
N ALA A 555 -9.68 -32.28 33.78
CA ALA A 555 -10.65 -32.18 32.69
C ALA A 555 -10.58 -30.82 31.96
N LEU A 556 -10.45 -29.71 32.69
CA LEU A 556 -10.37 -28.35 32.15
C LEU A 556 -9.10 -28.18 31.32
N THR A 557 -7.94 -28.51 31.87
CA THR A 557 -6.64 -28.33 31.19
C THR A 557 -6.56 -29.17 29.91
N LYS A 558 -7.09 -30.40 29.92
CA LYS A 558 -7.20 -31.22 28.71
C LYS A 558 -8.16 -30.62 27.67
N TRP A 559 -9.25 -30.01 28.13
CA TRP A 559 -10.21 -29.33 27.26
C TRP A 559 -9.57 -28.10 26.59
N ILE A 560 -8.80 -27.31 27.35
CA ILE A 560 -8.05 -26.17 26.82
C ILE A 560 -7.01 -26.63 25.79
N ASP A 561 -6.20 -27.63 26.11
CA ASP A 561 -5.20 -28.17 25.17
C ASP A 561 -5.84 -28.59 23.83
N SER A 562 -7.01 -29.22 23.90
CA SER A 562 -7.73 -29.71 22.71
C SER A 562 -8.33 -28.59 21.86
N ASN A 563 -8.80 -27.50 22.49
CA ASN A 563 -9.51 -26.41 21.79
C ASN A 563 -8.62 -25.22 21.41
N LYS A 564 -7.46 -25.06 22.07
CA LYS A 564 -6.55 -23.92 21.86
C LYS A 564 -5.18 -24.33 21.34
N ASN A 565 -4.96 -25.62 21.08
CA ASN A 565 -3.67 -26.18 20.67
C ASN A 565 -2.53 -25.80 21.65
N MET A 566 -2.80 -25.98 22.93
CA MET A 566 -1.89 -25.66 24.05
C MET A 566 -1.36 -26.94 24.71
N SER A 567 -0.47 -26.80 25.70
CA SER A 567 0.16 -27.93 26.42
C SER A 567 0.14 -27.75 27.94
N ILE A 568 -0.91 -27.13 28.48
CA ILE A 568 -1.04 -26.79 29.90
C ILE A 568 -1.45 -28.00 30.76
N SER A 569 -2.04 -29.05 30.18
CA SER A 569 -2.38 -30.26 30.95
C SER A 569 -1.15 -30.95 31.51
N LYS A 570 0.01 -30.84 30.85
CA LYS A 570 1.25 -31.49 31.28
C LYS A 570 1.76 -30.92 32.62
N SER A 571 1.77 -29.60 32.78
CA SER A 571 2.19 -28.95 34.03
C SER A 571 1.20 -29.23 35.16
N ALA A 572 -0.11 -29.08 34.90
CA ALA A 572 -1.15 -29.36 35.88
C ALA A 572 -1.16 -30.83 36.35
N LEU A 573 -1.01 -31.78 35.43
CA LEU A 573 -0.99 -33.22 35.77
C LEU A 573 0.21 -33.59 36.63
N LYS A 574 1.37 -32.99 36.37
CA LYS A 574 2.58 -33.22 37.16
C LYS A 574 2.34 -32.81 38.62
N VAL A 575 1.90 -31.56 38.85
CA VAL A 575 1.61 -31.05 40.20
C VAL A 575 0.55 -31.88 40.92
N ILE A 576 -0.53 -32.26 40.23
CA ILE A 576 -1.58 -33.07 40.86
C ILE A 576 -1.05 -34.45 41.25
N ASN A 577 -0.29 -35.13 40.38
CA ASN A 577 0.24 -36.45 40.70
C ASN A 577 1.24 -36.38 41.87
N ASP A 578 2.14 -35.40 41.86
CA ASP A 578 3.10 -35.18 42.95
C ASP A 578 2.37 -34.90 44.28
N THR A 579 1.25 -34.19 44.22
CA THR A 579 0.40 -33.90 45.38
C THR A 579 -0.40 -35.12 45.85
N GLU A 580 -0.94 -35.93 44.93
CA GLU A 580 -1.64 -37.17 45.25
C GLU A 580 -0.68 -38.19 45.92
N ASP A 581 0.56 -38.28 45.42
CA ASP A 581 1.63 -39.09 46.00
C ASP A 581 2.07 -38.58 47.38
N TRP A 582 2.16 -37.25 47.55
CA TRP A 582 2.43 -36.62 48.86
C TRP A 582 1.36 -37.00 49.90
N LEU A 583 0.08 -36.84 49.55
CA LEU A 583 -1.05 -37.17 50.42
C LEU A 583 -1.11 -38.66 50.76
N ALA A 584 -0.65 -39.53 49.86
CA ALA A 584 -0.61 -40.99 50.07
C ALA A 584 0.61 -41.45 50.89
N SER A 585 1.74 -40.75 50.81
CA SER A 585 3.03 -41.19 51.37
C SER A 585 3.51 -40.45 52.62
N GLY A 586 2.99 -39.26 52.91
CA GLY A 586 3.31 -38.47 54.12
C GLY A 586 4.74 -37.90 54.18
N LYS A 587 5.49 -37.85 53.07
CA LYS A 587 6.86 -37.29 53.03
C LYS A 587 6.88 -35.87 52.47
N LEU A 588 7.43 -34.92 53.23
CA LEU A 588 7.54 -33.47 52.94
C LEU A 588 7.78 -33.11 51.46
N PHE A 589 6.95 -32.19 50.95
CA PHE A 589 7.22 -31.39 49.75
C PHE A 589 8.51 -30.59 49.99
N GLN A 590 9.59 -30.90 49.26
CA GLN A 590 10.77 -30.05 49.27
C GLN A 590 10.49 -28.87 48.34
N LYS A 591 10.28 -27.67 48.93
CA LYS A 591 10.21 -26.41 48.20
C LYS A 591 11.45 -26.25 47.33
N ALA A 592 11.26 -26.11 46.01
CA ALA A 592 12.27 -25.67 45.07
C ALA A 592 12.13 -24.16 44.86
#